data_AF-A0A0S4JJS5-F1
#
_entry.id   AF-A0A0S4JJS5-F1
#
_cell.length_a   1.000
_cell.length_b   1.000
_cell.length_c   1.000
_cell.angle_alpha   90.00
_cell.angle_beta   90.00
_cell.angle_gamma   90.00
#
_symmetry.space_group_name_H-M   'P 1'
#
loop_
_entity.id
_entity.type
_entity.pdbx_description
1 polymer ?
#
loop_
_entity_poly.entity_id
_entity_poly.type
_entity_poly.pdbx_seq_one_letter_code
_entity_poly.pdbx_strand_id
1 'polypeptide(L)'
;MVYALLELPAGVALFKVDGDKQKMKAFLRFKSTADALETTTQVVNGELSKPVKKFLKKNFVEKEVSEELAVLDAKLGRAIKESLDIPCVHGDETMMMFRALKANIDTLLEDVTGEQLNQSALGLAHNLNRYKLKFSPDKIDMMVVQAVALLEDLDKEINKYAMRAKEWYGWHFPELAKTINDNMAYAKIVLAMKTRFNARETDFSDFLEEEDIQKVRDAAMISMGTEIADEDIENISRLCKEVVEASKYREQLSAYLSSRMQTIAPNLTTMVGEQIGARLIQKAGSLLSLAKYPSSTVQILGAEKALFRALKQRQATPKYGILYNAQVVAKAPQANKGTMSRVLAAKTSLSARIDSFGESDNAPALEYRNKVDSRLKAFEEGLTYGKSGNARGAGKGFEQKGGFNQGGAPAFKKPRVDGGFQR
;
A
#
# COMPACT_ATOMS: atom_id res chain seq x y z
N MET A 1 19.93 -46.27 -28.83
CA MET A 1 20.61 -45.15 -28.14
C MET A 1 19.71 -43.92 -28.24
N VAL A 2 19.48 -43.24 -27.12
CA VAL A 2 18.60 -42.08 -27.05
C VAL A 2 19.33 -40.96 -26.34
N TYR A 3 19.18 -39.74 -26.84
CA TYR A 3 19.69 -38.55 -26.14
C TYR A 3 18.62 -37.97 -25.25
N ALA A 4 18.94 -37.72 -23.99
CA ALA A 4 18.03 -37.10 -23.04
C ALA A 4 18.43 -35.65 -22.77
N LEU A 5 17.51 -34.71 -23.01
CA LEU A 5 17.67 -33.32 -22.61
C LEU A 5 17.15 -33.13 -21.19
N LEU A 6 18.04 -32.92 -20.22
CA LEU A 6 17.67 -32.71 -18.83
C LEU A 6 17.91 -31.25 -18.41
N GLU A 7 16.86 -30.64 -17.88
CA GLU A 7 16.91 -29.31 -17.31
C GLU A 7 17.32 -29.39 -15.84
N LEU A 8 18.35 -28.61 -15.49
CA LEU A 8 18.90 -28.52 -14.15
C LEU A 8 18.87 -27.07 -13.66
N PRO A 9 18.86 -26.85 -12.33
CA PRO A 9 18.90 -25.51 -11.77
C PRO A 9 20.13 -24.69 -12.20
N ALA A 10 21.25 -25.35 -12.45
CA ALA A 10 22.50 -24.73 -12.88
C ALA A 10 22.65 -24.61 -14.40
N GLY A 11 21.77 -25.23 -15.20
CA GLY A 11 21.96 -25.31 -16.64
C GLY A 11 21.11 -26.35 -17.35
N VAL A 12 21.40 -26.59 -18.63
CA VAL A 12 20.77 -27.66 -19.42
C VAL A 12 21.83 -28.67 -19.82
N ALA A 13 21.58 -29.94 -19.51
CA ALA A 13 22.50 -31.05 -19.77
C ALA A 13 21.95 -31.96 -20.88
N LEU A 14 22.84 -32.45 -21.73
CA LEU A 14 22.55 -33.46 -22.73
C LEU A 14 23.24 -34.77 -22.33
N PHE A 15 22.45 -35.80 -22.06
CA PHE A 15 22.93 -37.14 -21.72
C PHE A 15 22.76 -38.09 -22.91
N LYS A 16 23.72 -39.00 -23.08
CA LYS A 16 23.59 -40.15 -23.97
C LYS A 16 23.21 -41.36 -23.12
N VAL A 17 22.08 -41.99 -23.45
CA VAL A 17 21.57 -43.16 -22.73
C VAL A 17 21.56 -44.37 -23.67
N ASP A 18 22.21 -45.44 -23.22
CA ASP A 18 22.26 -46.73 -23.90
C ASP A 18 21.95 -47.85 -22.90
N GLY A 19 20.67 -48.18 -22.77
CA GLY A 19 20.18 -49.06 -21.69
C GLY A 19 20.51 -48.49 -20.32
N ASP A 20 21.25 -49.27 -19.50
CA ASP A 20 21.67 -48.87 -18.16
C ASP A 20 22.88 -47.90 -18.15
N LYS A 21 23.57 -47.72 -19.28
CA LYS A 21 24.74 -46.84 -19.35
C LYS A 21 24.30 -45.40 -19.64
N GLN A 22 24.55 -44.52 -18.67
CA GLN A 22 24.26 -43.09 -18.76
C GLN A 22 25.58 -42.31 -18.76
N LYS A 23 25.79 -41.45 -19.77
CA LYS A 23 26.97 -40.57 -19.84
C LYS A 23 26.59 -39.16 -20.24
N MET A 24 27.17 -38.16 -19.58
CA MET A 24 27.00 -36.75 -19.96
C MET A 24 27.78 -36.47 -21.25
N LYS A 25 27.14 -35.88 -22.26
CA LYS A 25 27.81 -35.46 -23.51
C LYS A 25 28.19 -33.99 -23.49
N ALA A 26 27.30 -33.14 -22.99
CA ALA A 26 27.53 -31.70 -22.93
C ALA A 26 26.67 -31.05 -21.84
N PHE A 27 27.18 -29.99 -21.23
CA PHE A 27 26.48 -29.21 -20.22
C PHE A 27 26.53 -27.72 -20.55
N LEU A 28 25.37 -27.07 -20.59
CA LEU A 28 25.23 -25.62 -20.73
C LEU A 28 25.03 -25.01 -19.35
N ARG A 29 26.09 -24.44 -18.76
CA ARG A 29 25.96 -23.62 -17.55
C ARG A 29 25.27 -22.28 -17.86
N PHE A 30 24.37 -21.86 -16.98
CA PHE A 30 23.87 -20.49 -17.01
C PHE A 30 24.98 -19.51 -16.64
N LYS A 31 25.09 -18.40 -17.39
CA LYS A 31 26.12 -17.37 -17.18
C LYS A 31 25.76 -16.43 -16.02
N SER A 32 24.47 -16.13 -15.89
CA SER A 32 23.94 -15.23 -14.88
C SER A 32 22.61 -15.75 -14.33
N THR A 33 22.21 -15.26 -13.15
CA THR A 33 20.91 -15.56 -12.55
C THR A 33 19.74 -15.00 -13.38
N ALA A 34 19.95 -13.90 -14.11
CA ALA A 34 18.97 -13.32 -15.01
C ALA A 34 18.73 -14.21 -16.24
N ASP A 35 19.81 -14.71 -16.86
CA ASP A 35 19.71 -15.65 -17.99
C ASP A 35 19.04 -16.97 -17.56
N ALA A 36 19.35 -17.43 -16.35
CA ALA A 36 18.73 -18.62 -15.77
C ALA A 36 17.22 -18.41 -15.61
N LEU A 37 16.79 -17.28 -15.03
CA LEU A 37 15.37 -16.95 -14.86
C LEU A 37 14.63 -16.85 -16.20
N GLU A 38 15.21 -16.16 -17.18
CA GLU A 38 14.60 -15.99 -18.51
C GLU A 38 14.45 -17.37 -19.20
N THR A 39 15.52 -18.16 -19.20
CA THR A 39 15.52 -19.49 -19.81
C THR A 39 14.52 -20.41 -19.12
N THR A 40 14.49 -20.44 -17.79
CA THR A 40 13.53 -21.25 -17.02
C THR A 40 12.08 -20.79 -17.25
N THR A 41 11.83 -19.48 -17.37
CA THR A 41 10.47 -18.97 -17.63
C THR A 41 9.97 -19.39 -19.01
N GLN A 42 10.83 -19.30 -20.04
CA GLN A 42 10.52 -19.75 -21.40
C GLN A 42 10.27 -21.26 -21.44
N VAL A 43 11.13 -22.04 -20.78
CA VAL A 43 10.98 -23.49 -20.66
C VAL A 43 9.67 -23.88 -19.97
N VAL A 44 9.29 -23.22 -18.87
CA VAL A 44 8.02 -23.46 -18.16
C VAL A 44 6.81 -23.13 -19.04
N ASN A 45 6.93 -22.16 -19.94
CA ASN A 45 5.89 -21.84 -20.92
C ASN A 45 5.90 -22.77 -22.15
N GLY A 46 6.88 -23.69 -22.25
CA GLY A 46 7.06 -24.59 -23.38
C GLY A 46 7.74 -23.96 -24.60
N GLU A 47 8.37 -22.80 -24.43
CA GLU A 47 9.08 -22.07 -25.48
C GLU A 47 10.59 -22.38 -25.48
N LEU A 48 11.21 -22.41 -26.66
CA LEU A 48 12.64 -22.69 -26.79
C LEU A 48 13.48 -21.41 -26.63
N SER A 49 14.29 -21.36 -25.58
CA SER A 49 15.18 -20.22 -25.33
C SER A 49 16.34 -20.12 -26.33
N LYS A 50 16.82 -18.90 -26.60
CA LYS A 50 17.98 -18.67 -27.50
C LYS A 50 19.25 -19.43 -27.07
N PRO A 51 19.61 -19.48 -25.76
CA PRO A 51 20.76 -20.27 -25.30
C PRO A 51 20.60 -21.77 -25.57
N VAL A 52 19.42 -22.33 -25.29
CA VAL A 52 19.14 -23.77 -25.48
C VAL A 52 19.12 -24.10 -26.98
N LYS A 53 18.56 -23.23 -27.83
CA LYS A 53 18.59 -23.39 -29.28
C LYS A 53 20.03 -23.46 -29.83
N LYS A 54 20.92 -22.57 -29.38
CA LYS A 54 22.34 -22.60 -29.78
C LYS A 54 23.06 -23.86 -29.29
N PHE A 55 22.74 -24.30 -28.07
CA PHE A 55 23.32 -25.51 -27.49
C PHE A 55 22.92 -26.78 -28.23
N LEU A 56 21.64 -26.91 -28.61
CA LEU A 56 21.15 -28.04 -29.39
C LEU A 56 21.74 -28.06 -30.81
N LYS A 57 21.84 -26.91 -31.49
CA LYS A 57 22.49 -26.83 -32.81
C LYS A 57 23.94 -27.35 -32.78
N LYS A 58 24.75 -26.89 -31.83
CA LYS A 58 26.16 -27.27 -31.70
C LYS A 58 26.38 -28.75 -31.36
N ASN A 59 25.52 -29.32 -30.52
CA ASN A 59 25.75 -30.66 -29.96
C ASN A 59 24.97 -31.79 -30.64
N PHE A 60 23.91 -31.44 -31.36
CA PHE A 60 22.99 -32.39 -31.99
C PHE A 60 23.02 -32.29 -33.52
N VAL A 61 22.87 -31.08 -34.08
CA VAL A 61 22.75 -30.87 -35.54
C VAL A 61 24.12 -30.89 -36.23
N GLU A 62 25.11 -30.15 -35.72
CA GLU A 62 26.46 -30.08 -36.33
C GLU A 62 27.28 -31.38 -36.21
N LYS A 63 26.85 -32.31 -35.36
CA LYS A 63 27.54 -33.60 -35.14
C LYS A 63 26.86 -34.79 -35.84
N GLU A 64 25.92 -34.52 -36.77
CA GLU A 64 25.19 -35.53 -37.58
C GLU A 64 24.67 -36.72 -36.76
N VAL A 65 24.02 -36.44 -35.63
CA VAL A 65 23.45 -37.48 -34.80
C VAL A 65 22.04 -37.80 -35.32
N SER A 66 21.88 -38.92 -36.02
CA SER A 66 20.59 -39.43 -36.53
C SER A 66 19.65 -40.02 -35.45
N GLU A 67 19.95 -39.82 -34.17
CA GLU A 67 19.23 -40.45 -33.06
C GLU A 67 18.08 -39.56 -32.55
N GLU A 68 17.11 -40.15 -31.84
CA GLU A 68 15.96 -39.44 -31.27
C GLU A 68 16.30 -38.67 -29.99
N LEU A 69 15.65 -37.51 -29.78
CA LEU A 69 15.81 -36.68 -28.58
C LEU A 69 14.64 -36.89 -27.62
N ALA A 70 14.90 -37.47 -26.45
CA ALA A 70 13.92 -37.55 -25.38
C ALA A 70 13.79 -36.22 -24.63
N VAL A 71 12.55 -35.77 -24.48
CA VAL A 71 12.16 -34.55 -23.76
C VAL A 71 10.98 -34.88 -22.84
N LEU A 72 10.99 -34.38 -21.59
CA LEU A 72 9.93 -34.64 -20.61
C LEU A 72 8.59 -33.98 -20.97
N ASP A 73 8.62 -32.71 -21.38
CA ASP A 73 7.40 -31.96 -21.73
C ASP A 73 7.11 -32.07 -23.24
N ALA A 74 5.90 -32.49 -23.56
CA ALA A 74 5.41 -32.57 -24.94
C ALA A 74 5.35 -31.19 -25.62
N LYS A 75 5.06 -30.10 -24.90
CA LYS A 75 5.03 -28.74 -25.47
C LYS A 75 6.42 -28.29 -25.91
N LEU A 76 7.42 -28.50 -25.04
CA LEU A 76 8.81 -28.20 -25.35
C LEU A 76 9.32 -29.06 -26.51
N GLY A 77 8.96 -30.35 -26.52
CA GLY A 77 9.28 -31.26 -27.63
C GLY A 77 8.71 -30.78 -28.97
N ARG A 78 7.46 -30.28 -29.00
CA ARG A 78 6.87 -29.66 -30.21
C ARG A 78 7.64 -28.41 -30.64
N ALA A 79 7.95 -27.52 -29.71
CA ALA A 79 8.72 -26.31 -30.01
C ALA A 79 10.14 -26.61 -30.55
N ILE A 80 10.79 -27.66 -30.05
CA ILE A 80 12.09 -28.13 -30.55
C ILE A 80 11.93 -28.70 -31.96
N LYS A 81 10.94 -29.55 -32.19
CA LYS A 81 10.67 -30.15 -33.50
C LYS A 81 10.39 -29.06 -34.56
N GLU A 82 9.53 -28.10 -34.26
CA GLU A 82 9.20 -27.00 -35.17
C GLU A 82 10.41 -26.09 -35.48
N SER A 83 11.32 -25.90 -34.52
CA SER A 83 12.38 -24.89 -34.65
C SER A 83 13.74 -25.43 -35.08
N LEU A 84 13.98 -26.74 -34.94
CA LEU A 84 15.26 -27.41 -35.22
C LEU A 84 15.11 -28.69 -36.05
N ASP A 85 13.89 -29.13 -36.39
CA ASP A 85 13.60 -30.35 -37.15
C ASP A 85 14.19 -31.62 -36.54
N ILE A 86 14.27 -31.66 -35.20
CA ILE A 86 14.77 -32.82 -34.44
C ILE A 86 13.58 -33.73 -34.08
N PRO A 87 13.66 -35.05 -34.32
CA PRO A 87 12.65 -36.00 -33.85
C PRO A 87 12.70 -36.10 -32.32
N CYS A 88 11.64 -35.63 -31.65
CA CYS A 88 11.51 -35.68 -30.20
C CYS A 88 10.57 -36.81 -29.74
N VAL A 89 10.97 -37.55 -28.71
CA VAL A 89 10.18 -38.61 -28.07
C VAL A 89 9.76 -38.16 -26.68
N HIS A 90 8.49 -38.40 -26.34
CA HIS A 90 7.90 -38.09 -25.05
C HIS A 90 6.95 -39.24 -24.64
N GLY A 91 6.92 -39.60 -23.34
CA GLY A 91 6.01 -40.65 -22.83
C GLY A 91 6.53 -41.37 -21.58
N ASP A 92 5.82 -42.42 -21.17
CA ASP A 92 6.10 -43.13 -19.91
C ASP A 92 7.48 -43.81 -19.88
N GLU A 93 7.93 -44.36 -21.02
CA GLU A 93 9.27 -44.96 -21.14
C GLU A 93 10.38 -43.92 -20.91
N THR A 94 10.21 -42.71 -21.46
CA THR A 94 11.16 -41.61 -21.23
C THR A 94 11.14 -41.15 -19.77
N MET A 95 10.00 -41.22 -19.08
CA MET A 95 9.90 -40.81 -17.67
C MET A 95 10.74 -41.70 -16.74
N MET A 96 10.74 -43.02 -16.97
CA MET A 96 11.60 -43.95 -16.21
C MET A 96 13.09 -43.64 -16.42
N MET A 97 13.47 -43.34 -17.67
CA MET A 97 14.84 -42.92 -18.00
C MET A 97 15.24 -41.62 -17.28
N PHE A 98 14.38 -40.59 -17.29
CA PHE A 98 14.66 -39.34 -16.59
C PHE A 98 14.71 -39.49 -15.06
N ARG A 99 13.95 -40.43 -14.49
CA ARG A 99 14.03 -40.75 -13.06
C ARG A 99 15.38 -41.38 -12.70
N ALA A 100 15.89 -42.29 -13.53
CA ALA A 100 17.20 -42.90 -13.35
C ALA A 100 18.33 -41.85 -13.48
N LEU A 101 18.24 -40.94 -14.47
CA LEU A 101 19.18 -39.83 -14.63
C LEU A 101 19.21 -38.90 -13.40
N LYS A 102 18.04 -38.58 -12.84
CA LYS A 102 17.96 -37.73 -11.64
C LYS A 102 18.49 -38.43 -10.39
N ALA A 103 18.28 -39.74 -10.24
CA ALA A 103 18.78 -40.51 -9.10
C ALA A 103 20.32 -40.57 -9.09
N ASN A 104 20.95 -40.58 -10.26
CA ASN A 104 22.41 -40.65 -10.42
C ASN A 104 23.04 -39.29 -10.74
N ILE A 105 22.35 -38.17 -10.49
CA ILE A 105 22.81 -36.88 -10.99
C ILE A 105 24.14 -36.41 -10.38
N ASP A 106 24.35 -36.75 -9.09
CA ASP A 106 25.56 -36.39 -8.36
C ASP A 106 26.79 -37.15 -8.87
N THR A 107 26.61 -38.35 -9.43
CA THR A 107 27.69 -39.14 -10.02
C THR A 107 27.93 -38.82 -11.50
N LEU A 108 26.90 -38.31 -12.20
CA LEU A 108 26.95 -37.99 -13.62
C LEU A 108 27.46 -36.57 -13.92
N LEU A 109 27.41 -35.65 -12.94
CA LEU A 109 27.90 -34.28 -13.07
C LEU A 109 29.27 -34.14 -12.41
N GLU A 110 30.33 -34.29 -13.20
CA GLU A 110 31.72 -34.16 -12.72
C GLU A 110 32.08 -32.70 -12.33
N ASP A 111 31.41 -31.73 -12.96
CA ASP A 111 31.75 -30.30 -12.85
C ASP A 111 30.96 -29.51 -11.79
N VAL A 112 29.90 -30.10 -11.21
CA VAL A 112 28.99 -29.40 -10.30
C VAL A 112 28.74 -30.27 -9.07
N THR A 113 29.05 -29.76 -7.88
CA THR A 113 28.72 -30.48 -6.65
C THR A 113 27.22 -30.40 -6.36
N GLY A 114 26.67 -31.42 -5.70
CA GLY A 114 25.26 -31.43 -5.27
C GLY A 114 24.88 -30.21 -4.42
N GLU A 115 25.82 -29.68 -3.63
CA GLU A 115 25.60 -28.46 -2.83
C GLU A 115 25.42 -27.21 -3.72
N GLN A 116 26.24 -27.05 -4.76
CA GLN A 116 26.11 -25.94 -5.72
C GLN A 116 24.79 -26.01 -6.50
N LEU A 117 24.33 -27.22 -6.83
CA LEU A 117 23.01 -27.42 -7.45
C LEU A 117 21.88 -26.97 -6.52
N ASN A 118 21.94 -27.33 -5.24
CA ASN A 118 20.94 -26.95 -4.25
C ASN A 118 20.90 -25.43 -4.02
N GLN A 119 22.06 -24.78 -3.93
CA GLN A 119 22.12 -23.31 -3.82
C GLN A 119 21.56 -22.63 -5.08
N SER A 120 21.88 -23.17 -6.27
CA SER A 120 21.34 -22.67 -7.54
C SER A 120 19.82 -22.86 -7.63
N ALA A 121 19.31 -24.01 -7.16
CA ALA A 121 17.89 -24.31 -7.09
C ALA A 121 17.14 -23.34 -6.17
N LEU A 122 17.70 -23.06 -4.98
CA LEU A 122 17.14 -22.10 -4.04
C LEU A 122 17.11 -20.69 -4.65
N GLY A 123 18.21 -20.25 -5.24
CA GLY A 123 18.31 -18.94 -5.89
C GLY A 123 17.32 -18.78 -7.05
N LEU A 124 17.22 -19.78 -7.92
CA LEU A 124 16.28 -19.79 -9.05
C LEU A 124 14.83 -19.81 -8.54
N ALA A 125 14.52 -20.61 -7.53
CA ALA A 125 13.18 -20.68 -6.94
C ALA A 125 12.75 -19.34 -6.34
N HIS A 126 13.63 -18.66 -5.60
CA HIS A 126 13.34 -17.32 -5.09
C HIS A 126 13.11 -16.31 -6.20
N ASN A 127 13.92 -16.33 -7.26
CA ASN A 127 13.78 -15.42 -8.38
C ASN A 127 12.51 -15.67 -9.20
N LEU A 128 12.18 -16.94 -9.46
CA LEU A 128 10.95 -17.33 -10.16
C LEU A 128 9.71 -16.94 -9.34
N ASN A 129 9.73 -17.18 -8.02
CA ASN A 129 8.66 -16.76 -7.13
C ASN A 129 8.56 -15.24 -7.07
N ARG A 130 9.67 -14.50 -7.02
CA ARG A 130 9.63 -13.02 -7.12
C ARG A 130 9.08 -12.55 -8.45
N TYR A 131 9.44 -13.19 -9.56
CA TYR A 131 8.89 -12.86 -10.88
C TYR A 131 7.38 -13.07 -10.91
N LYS A 132 6.89 -14.22 -10.42
CA LYS A 132 5.44 -14.49 -10.29
C LYS A 132 4.73 -13.55 -9.31
N LEU A 133 5.38 -13.22 -8.19
CA LEU A 133 4.83 -12.32 -7.16
C LEU A 133 4.92 -10.84 -7.54
N LYS A 134 5.82 -10.42 -8.43
CA LYS A 134 5.83 -9.04 -8.97
C LYS A 134 4.52 -8.71 -9.70
N PHE A 135 3.81 -9.73 -10.19
CA PHE A 135 2.46 -9.59 -10.73
C PHE A 135 1.37 -9.60 -9.66
N SER A 136 1.69 -9.89 -8.40
CA SER A 136 0.72 -9.82 -7.29
C SER A 136 0.75 -8.43 -6.66
N PRO A 137 -0.37 -7.67 -6.72
CA PRO A 137 -0.46 -6.31 -6.20
C PRO A 137 -0.42 -6.23 -4.66
N ASP A 138 -0.54 -7.36 -3.96
CA ASP A 138 -0.74 -7.47 -2.51
C ASP A 138 0.41 -6.95 -1.62
N LYS A 139 1.60 -6.65 -2.19
CA LYS A 139 2.76 -6.14 -1.43
C LYS A 139 3.05 -4.66 -1.64
N ILE A 140 2.38 -4.00 -2.57
CA ILE A 140 2.64 -2.59 -2.90
C ILE A 140 1.98 -1.66 -1.87
N ASP A 141 0.88 -2.09 -1.26
CA ASP A 141 0.10 -1.34 -0.26
C ASP A 141 0.85 -1.12 1.07
N MET A 142 1.76 -2.01 1.46
CA MET A 142 2.58 -1.85 2.67
C MET A 142 3.43 -0.57 2.61
N MET A 143 3.90 -0.17 1.43
CA MET A 143 4.66 1.08 1.28
C MET A 143 3.80 2.32 1.58
N VAL A 144 2.51 2.27 1.23
CA VAL A 144 1.56 3.34 1.55
C VAL A 144 1.34 3.43 3.06
N VAL A 145 1.19 2.30 3.75
CA VAL A 145 1.03 2.27 5.21
C VAL A 145 2.21 2.95 5.91
N GLN A 146 3.43 2.65 5.48
CA GLN A 146 4.64 3.27 6.04
C GLN A 146 4.74 4.76 5.71
N ALA A 147 4.45 5.15 4.46
CA ALA A 147 4.49 6.55 4.05
C ALA A 147 3.52 7.44 4.85
N VAL A 148 2.31 6.94 5.15
CA VAL A 148 1.32 7.67 5.97
C VAL A 148 1.77 7.79 7.42
N ALA A 149 2.29 6.72 8.00
CA ALA A 149 2.81 6.76 9.37
C ALA A 149 3.94 7.78 9.49
N LEU A 150 4.88 7.77 8.54
CA LEU A 150 5.96 8.75 8.47
C LEU A 150 5.44 10.18 8.32
N LEU A 151 4.41 10.41 7.49
CA LEU A 151 3.81 11.74 7.33
C LEU A 151 3.21 12.26 8.65
N GLU A 152 2.49 11.40 9.39
CA GLU A 152 1.92 11.76 10.69
C GLU A 152 2.99 12.04 11.76
N ASP A 153 4.12 11.33 11.71
CA ASP A 153 5.23 11.55 12.63
C ASP A 153 6.03 12.80 12.28
N LEU A 154 6.29 13.05 10.98
CA LEU A 154 6.88 14.30 10.49
C LEU A 154 6.05 15.52 10.90
N ASP A 155 4.72 15.49 10.76
CA ASP A 155 3.87 16.60 11.17
C ASP A 155 4.01 16.92 12.68
N LYS A 156 4.16 15.90 13.53
CA LYS A 156 4.40 16.08 14.98
C LYS A 156 5.80 16.59 15.26
N GLU A 157 6.81 16.06 14.58
CA GLU A 157 8.21 16.44 14.76
C GLU A 157 8.49 17.86 14.29
N ILE A 158 8.00 18.24 13.11
CA ILE A 158 8.07 19.61 12.58
C ILE A 158 7.47 20.59 13.59
N ASN A 159 6.31 20.28 14.17
CA ASN A 159 5.70 21.15 15.19
C ASN A 159 6.55 21.23 16.47
N LYS A 160 7.10 20.10 16.95
CA LYS A 160 7.98 20.10 18.14
C LYS A 160 9.26 20.90 17.90
N TYR A 161 9.91 20.73 16.75
CA TYR A 161 11.11 21.46 16.39
C TYR A 161 10.83 22.94 16.20
N ALA A 162 9.71 23.30 15.58
CA ALA A 162 9.29 24.69 15.43
C ALA A 162 9.00 25.37 16.77
N MET A 163 8.27 24.71 17.68
CA MET A 163 8.04 25.24 19.03
C MET A 163 9.35 25.40 19.80
N ARG A 164 10.27 24.44 19.68
CA ARG A 164 11.61 24.55 20.29
C ARG A 164 12.41 25.73 19.70
N ALA A 165 12.36 25.93 18.39
CA ALA A 165 13.02 27.06 17.74
C ALA A 165 12.42 28.41 18.17
N LYS A 166 11.09 28.48 18.36
CA LYS A 166 10.40 29.66 18.91
C LYS A 166 10.83 29.98 20.33
N GLU A 167 10.90 28.99 21.21
CA GLU A 167 11.37 29.17 22.59
C GLU A 167 12.85 29.56 22.64
N TRP A 168 13.69 28.95 21.81
CA TRP A 168 15.13 29.20 21.81
C TRP A 168 15.47 30.60 21.27
N TYR A 169 14.91 30.97 20.11
CA TYR A 169 15.11 32.31 19.55
C TYR A 169 14.31 33.39 20.31
N GLY A 170 13.27 33.00 21.05
CA GLY A 170 12.48 33.91 21.88
C GLY A 170 13.28 34.61 22.98
N TRP A 171 14.46 34.12 23.35
CA TRP A 171 15.38 34.84 24.23
C TRP A 171 15.96 36.10 23.55
N HIS A 172 16.23 36.02 22.23
CA HIS A 172 16.73 37.14 21.45
C HIS A 172 15.64 38.08 20.95
N PHE A 173 14.51 37.50 20.49
CA PHE A 173 13.42 38.26 19.90
C PHE A 173 12.05 37.65 20.25
N PRO A 174 11.54 37.88 21.47
CA PRO A 174 10.29 37.27 21.96
C PRO A 174 9.04 37.75 21.22
N GLU A 175 9.05 38.97 20.68
CA GLU A 175 7.89 39.57 20.00
C GLU A 175 7.62 38.93 18.62
N LEU A 176 8.63 38.32 18.00
CA LEU A 176 8.48 37.63 16.72
C LEU A 176 7.48 36.47 16.79
N ALA A 177 7.54 35.68 17.88
CA ALA A 177 6.65 34.54 18.07
C ALA A 177 5.19 34.94 18.28
N LYS A 178 4.93 36.17 18.74
CA LYS A 178 3.57 36.73 18.90
C LYS A 178 3.04 37.32 17.59
N THR A 179 3.93 37.90 16.79
CA THR A 179 3.58 38.52 15.51
C THR A 179 3.26 37.46 14.47
N ILE A 180 4.04 36.36 14.45
CA ILE A 180 3.96 35.34 13.40
C ILE A 180 3.54 34.00 13.97
N ASN A 181 2.31 33.61 13.64
CA ASN A 181 1.74 32.34 14.06
C ASN A 181 2.31 31.16 13.26
N ASP A 182 2.59 31.34 11.96
CA ASP A 182 3.09 30.26 11.12
C ASP A 182 4.53 29.85 11.50
N ASN A 183 4.72 28.56 11.69
CA ASN A 183 5.98 27.95 12.09
C ASN A 183 7.00 27.95 10.95
N MET A 184 6.55 27.78 9.69
CA MET A 184 7.44 27.76 8.54
C MET A 184 7.96 29.17 8.23
N ALA A 185 7.07 30.16 8.19
CA ALA A 185 7.44 31.56 8.04
C ALA A 185 8.42 32.00 9.15
N TYR A 186 8.16 31.63 10.40
CA TYR A 186 9.06 31.92 11.53
C TYR A 186 10.49 31.39 11.29
N ALA A 187 10.63 30.12 10.89
CA ALA A 187 11.93 29.52 10.63
C ALA A 187 12.68 30.22 9.47
N LYS A 188 11.97 30.63 8.41
CA LYS A 188 12.55 31.36 7.26
C LYS A 188 13.07 32.74 7.66
N ILE A 189 12.33 33.47 8.51
CA ILE A 189 12.71 34.81 8.98
C ILE A 189 13.97 34.73 9.83
N VAL A 190 14.02 33.80 10.78
CA VAL A 190 15.21 33.62 11.63
C VAL A 190 16.44 33.28 10.77
N LEU A 191 16.26 32.49 9.71
CA LEU A 191 17.30 32.16 8.74
C LEU A 191 17.83 33.36 7.94
N ALA A 192 16.93 34.25 7.52
CA ALA A 192 17.28 35.44 6.73
C ALA A 192 17.90 36.53 7.60
N MET A 193 17.25 36.85 8.72
CA MET A 193 17.61 37.96 9.60
C MET A 193 18.83 37.63 10.48
N LYS A 194 18.91 36.41 11.03
CA LYS A 194 19.83 36.00 12.09
C LYS A 194 19.71 36.86 13.35
N THR A 195 20.22 38.08 13.33
CA THR A 195 20.16 39.05 14.44
C THR A 195 19.14 40.14 14.19
N ARG A 196 18.56 40.67 15.26
CA ARG A 196 17.56 41.77 15.21
C ARG A 196 18.05 43.04 14.50
N PHE A 197 19.36 43.31 14.50
CA PHE A 197 19.93 44.49 13.85
C PHE A 197 19.81 44.42 12.32
N ASN A 198 19.91 43.22 11.76
CA ASN A 198 19.85 42.99 10.32
C ASN A 198 18.41 43.04 9.79
N ALA A 199 17.40 43.15 10.66
CA ALA A 199 15.98 43.22 10.29
C ALA A 199 15.62 44.40 9.37
N ARG A 200 16.41 45.49 9.41
CA ARG A 200 16.23 46.65 8.53
C ARG A 200 16.77 46.41 7.13
N GLU A 201 17.86 45.67 7.00
CA GLU A 201 18.58 45.47 5.73
C GLU A 201 18.10 44.23 4.97
N THR A 202 17.49 43.26 5.68
CA THR A 202 17.00 42.03 5.07
C THR A 202 15.66 42.23 4.37
N ASP A 203 15.57 41.63 3.18
CA ASP A 203 14.33 41.54 2.42
C ASP A 203 13.56 40.28 2.84
N PHE A 204 12.27 40.46 3.09
CA PHE A 204 11.34 39.42 3.55
C PHE A 204 10.20 39.19 2.54
N SER A 205 10.23 39.88 1.39
CA SER A 205 9.14 39.93 0.40
C SER A 205 8.82 38.58 -0.25
N ASP A 206 9.76 37.62 -0.20
CA ASP A 206 9.59 36.28 -0.79
C ASP A 206 8.63 35.38 -0.01
N PHE A 207 8.36 35.66 1.27
CA PHE A 207 7.63 34.74 2.15
C PHE A 207 6.70 35.39 3.18
N LEU A 208 6.61 36.72 3.22
CA LEU A 208 5.72 37.48 4.10
C LEU A 208 4.97 38.56 3.31
N GLU A 209 3.78 38.91 3.80
CA GLU A 209 3.05 40.08 3.31
C GLU A 209 3.65 41.38 3.87
N GLU A 210 3.54 42.48 3.13
CA GLU A 210 4.13 43.79 3.50
C GLU A 210 3.68 44.28 4.90
N GLU A 211 2.44 43.99 5.30
CA GLU A 211 1.92 44.34 6.63
C GLU A 211 2.68 43.65 7.76
N ASP A 212 3.01 42.38 7.60
CA ASP A 212 3.70 41.61 8.63
C ASP A 212 5.20 41.93 8.66
N ILE A 213 5.79 42.28 7.51
CA ILE A 213 7.17 42.78 7.42
C ILE A 213 7.34 44.05 8.25
N GLN A 214 6.41 44.99 8.12
CA GLN A 214 6.46 46.24 8.87
C GLN A 214 6.32 45.99 10.38
N LYS A 215 5.38 45.12 10.80
CA LYS A 215 5.23 44.73 12.21
C LYS A 215 6.48 44.10 12.79
N VAL A 216 7.17 43.24 12.03
CA VAL A 216 8.44 42.62 12.46
C VAL A 216 9.54 43.67 12.60
N ARG A 217 9.66 44.62 11.67
CA ARG A 217 10.65 45.70 11.72
C ARG A 217 10.41 46.64 12.91
N ASP A 218 9.16 47.00 13.16
CA ASP A 218 8.78 47.86 14.29
C ASP A 218 9.00 47.11 15.62
N ALA A 219 8.65 45.82 15.69
CA ALA A 219 8.92 44.99 16.85
C ALA A 219 10.41 44.81 17.12
N ALA A 220 11.24 44.70 16.08
CA ALA A 220 12.70 44.58 16.23
C ALA A 220 13.34 45.84 16.84
N MET A 221 12.79 47.03 16.57
CA MET A 221 13.29 48.28 17.15
C MET A 221 12.96 48.45 18.64
N ILE A 222 11.82 47.92 19.09
CA ILE A 222 11.31 48.08 20.46
C ILE A 222 11.56 46.80 21.30
N SER A 223 12.19 45.78 20.71
CA SER A 223 12.31 44.45 21.32
C SER A 223 13.07 44.48 22.65
N MET A 224 12.50 43.77 23.63
CA MET A 224 13.08 43.59 24.96
C MET A 224 14.03 42.39 25.06
N GLY A 225 14.30 41.70 23.95
CA GLY A 225 15.14 40.51 23.95
C GLY A 225 16.62 40.77 24.20
N THR A 226 17.34 39.73 24.63
CA THR A 226 18.75 39.80 25.01
C THR A 226 19.66 39.58 23.80
N GLU A 227 20.86 40.15 23.82
CA GLU A 227 21.87 39.86 22.81
C GLU A 227 22.44 38.45 23.01
N ILE A 228 22.63 37.73 21.90
CA ILE A 228 23.09 36.33 21.88
C ILE A 228 24.39 36.30 21.07
N ALA A 229 25.31 35.40 21.44
CA ALA A 229 26.56 35.19 20.71
C ALA A 229 26.31 34.60 19.31
N ASP A 230 27.23 34.89 18.37
CA ASP A 230 27.11 34.42 16.99
C ASP A 230 27.13 32.88 16.88
N GLU A 231 27.84 32.19 17.77
CA GLU A 231 27.89 30.72 17.84
C GLU A 231 26.51 30.11 18.12
N ASP A 232 25.77 30.70 19.07
CA ASP A 232 24.42 30.27 19.42
C ASP A 232 23.42 30.57 18.30
N ILE A 233 23.57 31.72 17.64
CA ILE A 233 22.75 32.10 16.48
C ILE A 233 22.97 31.11 15.32
N GLU A 234 24.20 30.64 15.11
CA GLU A 234 24.48 29.61 14.10
C GLU A 234 23.75 28.31 14.42
N ASN A 235 23.77 27.87 15.68
CA ASN A 235 23.06 26.67 16.12
C ASN A 235 21.53 26.80 15.97
N ILE A 236 20.95 27.94 16.32
CA ILE A 236 19.52 28.23 16.10
C ILE A 236 19.20 28.23 14.60
N SER A 237 20.08 28.83 13.78
CA SER A 237 19.92 28.87 12.33
C SER A 237 19.97 27.47 11.73
N ARG A 238 20.82 26.56 12.22
CA ARG A 238 20.85 25.15 11.83
C ARG A 238 19.52 24.46 12.13
N LEU A 239 18.98 24.64 13.33
CA LEU A 239 17.66 24.08 13.68
C LEU A 239 16.56 24.61 12.76
N CYS A 240 16.58 25.90 12.43
CA CYS A 240 15.61 26.49 11.50
C CYS A 240 15.74 25.94 10.07
N LYS A 241 16.98 25.67 9.61
CA LYS A 241 17.21 24.98 8.32
C LYS A 241 16.59 23.59 8.31
N GLU A 242 16.84 22.79 9.34
CA GLU A 242 16.26 21.44 9.48
C GLU A 242 14.72 21.48 9.45
N VAL A 243 14.07 22.45 10.12
CA VAL A 243 12.61 22.62 10.06
C VAL A 243 12.13 22.91 8.64
N VAL A 244 12.82 23.76 7.89
CA VAL A 244 12.48 24.09 6.50
C VAL A 244 12.69 22.89 5.58
N GLU A 245 13.80 22.16 5.73
CA GLU A 245 14.10 20.96 4.96
C GLU A 245 13.11 19.82 5.26
N ALA A 246 12.78 19.59 6.53
CA ALA A 246 11.76 18.63 6.94
C ALA A 246 10.38 18.97 6.36
N SER A 247 10.00 20.25 6.32
CA SER A 247 8.76 20.70 5.70
C SER A 247 8.75 20.43 4.18
N LYS A 248 9.85 20.69 3.48
CA LYS A 248 9.98 20.37 2.04
C LYS A 248 9.89 18.86 1.80
N TYR A 249 10.56 18.06 2.63
CA TYR A 249 10.48 16.60 2.55
C TYR A 249 9.05 16.10 2.80
N ARG A 250 8.32 16.71 3.74
CA ARG A 250 6.90 16.40 4.01
C ARG A 250 6.02 16.68 2.79
N GLU A 251 6.25 17.77 2.05
CA GLU A 251 5.54 18.06 0.80
C GLU A 251 5.86 17.02 -0.30
N GLN A 252 7.14 16.66 -0.47
CA GLN A 252 7.57 15.63 -1.42
C GLN A 252 6.95 14.27 -1.07
N LEU A 253 6.91 13.91 0.21
CA LEU A 253 6.30 12.66 0.68
C LEU A 253 4.78 12.65 0.44
N SER A 254 4.11 13.80 0.62
CA SER A 254 2.68 13.92 0.30
C SER A 254 2.42 13.74 -1.19
N ALA A 255 3.24 14.34 -2.07
CA ALA A 255 3.12 14.16 -3.53
C ALA A 255 3.38 12.70 -3.94
N TYR A 256 4.39 12.06 -3.36
CA TYR A 256 4.67 10.63 -3.52
C TYR A 256 3.46 9.76 -3.10
N LEU A 257 2.88 10.04 -1.94
CA LEU A 257 1.71 9.33 -1.44
C LEU A 257 0.52 9.46 -2.40
N SER A 258 0.26 10.65 -2.93
CA SER A 258 -0.83 10.88 -3.89
C SER A 258 -0.65 10.08 -5.18
N SER A 259 0.56 10.10 -5.76
CA SER A 259 0.88 9.31 -6.95
C SER A 259 0.71 7.81 -6.70
N ARG A 260 1.22 7.30 -5.57
CA ARG A 260 1.11 5.88 -5.22
C ARG A 260 -0.32 5.45 -4.94
N MET A 261 -1.11 6.28 -4.26
CA MET A 261 -2.49 5.97 -3.97
C MET A 261 -3.32 5.88 -5.25
N GLN A 262 -3.09 6.75 -6.22
CA GLN A 262 -3.76 6.70 -7.52
C GLN A 262 -3.44 5.41 -8.29
N THR A 263 -2.22 4.86 -8.16
CA THR A 263 -1.84 3.58 -8.78
C THR A 263 -2.43 2.37 -8.06
N ILE A 264 -2.53 2.40 -6.72
CA ILE A 264 -2.92 1.23 -5.91
C ILE A 264 -4.44 1.17 -5.71
N ALA A 265 -5.07 2.31 -5.43
CA ALA A 265 -6.50 2.40 -5.10
C ALA A 265 -7.14 3.68 -5.69
N PRO A 266 -7.32 3.73 -7.02
CA PRO A 266 -7.91 4.89 -7.71
C PRO A 266 -9.38 5.11 -7.33
N ASN A 267 -10.16 4.04 -7.10
CA ASN A 267 -11.57 4.18 -6.75
C ASN A 267 -11.74 4.71 -5.32
N LEU A 268 -10.93 4.24 -4.38
CA LEU A 268 -10.90 4.74 -3.01
C LEU A 268 -10.49 6.22 -2.96
N THR A 269 -9.46 6.60 -3.73
CA THR A 269 -8.99 7.98 -3.84
C THR A 269 -10.10 8.92 -4.29
N THR A 270 -10.81 8.55 -5.35
CA THR A 270 -11.95 9.34 -5.87
C THR A 270 -13.06 9.51 -4.83
N MET A 271 -13.26 8.52 -3.95
CA MET A 271 -14.33 8.54 -2.95
C MET A 271 -14.00 9.37 -1.71
N VAL A 272 -12.81 9.25 -1.14
CA VAL A 272 -12.48 9.86 0.17
C VAL A 272 -11.31 10.85 0.12
N GLY A 273 -10.57 10.90 -0.99
CA GLY A 273 -9.30 11.64 -1.12
C GLY A 273 -8.09 10.78 -0.72
N GLU A 274 -6.91 11.18 -1.17
CA GLU A 274 -5.66 10.42 -1.02
C GLU A 274 -5.30 10.22 0.45
N GLN A 275 -5.24 11.31 1.23
CA GLN A 275 -4.79 11.27 2.62
C GLN A 275 -5.70 10.44 3.52
N ILE A 276 -7.02 10.57 3.34
CA ILE A 276 -8.01 9.85 4.15
C ILE A 276 -8.04 8.38 3.74
N GLY A 277 -7.99 8.08 2.44
CA GLY A 277 -7.86 6.71 1.94
C GLY A 277 -6.63 6.02 2.51
N ALA A 278 -5.50 6.74 2.55
CA ALA A 278 -4.26 6.23 3.09
C ALA A 278 -4.33 5.92 4.60
N ARG A 279 -4.96 6.81 5.40
CA ARG A 279 -5.21 6.54 6.82
C ARG A 279 -6.15 5.37 7.05
N LEU A 280 -7.15 5.17 6.19
CA LEU A 280 -8.03 3.99 6.29
C LEU A 280 -7.26 2.68 6.05
N ILE A 281 -6.39 2.66 5.04
CA ILE A 281 -5.52 1.50 4.75
C ILE A 281 -4.55 1.26 5.91
N GLN A 282 -3.88 2.31 6.40
CA GLN A 282 -2.97 2.23 7.54
C GLN A 282 -3.65 1.64 8.77
N LYS A 283 -4.87 2.09 9.09
CA LYS A 283 -5.62 1.59 10.24
C LYS A 283 -6.13 0.15 10.06
N ALA A 284 -6.38 -0.26 8.83
CA ALA A 284 -6.74 -1.64 8.50
C ALA A 284 -5.54 -2.59 8.38
N GLY A 285 -4.33 -2.05 8.20
CA GLY A 285 -3.07 -2.77 8.03
C GLY A 285 -2.72 -3.12 6.58
N SER A 286 -3.73 -3.37 5.74
CA SER A 286 -3.57 -3.62 4.29
C SER A 286 -4.86 -3.26 3.53
N LEU A 287 -4.75 -3.07 2.21
CA LEU A 287 -5.92 -2.81 1.37
C LEU A 287 -6.88 -4.01 1.35
N LEU A 288 -6.33 -5.23 1.31
CA LEU A 288 -7.11 -6.47 1.37
C LEU A 288 -7.87 -6.62 2.69
N SER A 289 -7.26 -6.23 3.81
CA SER A 289 -7.92 -6.21 5.13
C SER A 289 -9.07 -5.20 5.14
N LEU A 290 -8.84 -4.00 4.59
CA LEU A 290 -9.86 -2.96 4.47
C LEU A 290 -11.05 -3.43 3.62
N ALA A 291 -10.79 -4.14 2.52
CA ALA A 291 -11.85 -4.69 1.64
C ALA A 291 -12.74 -5.72 2.37
N LYS A 292 -12.18 -6.48 3.31
CA LYS A 292 -12.91 -7.46 4.12
C LYS A 292 -13.77 -6.83 5.20
N TYR A 293 -13.46 -5.60 5.64
CA TYR A 293 -14.27 -4.92 6.64
C TYR A 293 -15.69 -4.61 6.13
N PRO A 294 -16.72 -4.77 6.98
CA PRO A 294 -18.06 -4.31 6.64
C PRO A 294 -18.10 -2.79 6.69
N SER A 295 -19.06 -2.22 5.96
CA SER A 295 -19.27 -0.77 5.88
C SER A 295 -19.44 -0.09 7.25
N SER A 296 -20.09 -0.75 8.22
CA SER A 296 -20.26 -0.23 9.58
C SER A 296 -18.93 -0.10 10.34
N THR A 297 -17.99 -1.02 10.13
CA THR A 297 -16.64 -0.92 10.69
C THR A 297 -15.85 0.20 10.04
N VAL A 298 -15.91 0.33 8.71
CA VAL A 298 -15.25 1.42 7.97
C VAL A 298 -15.77 2.80 8.42
N GLN A 299 -17.07 2.91 8.76
CA GLN A 299 -17.68 4.16 9.25
C GLN A 299 -17.04 4.68 10.54
N ILE A 300 -16.76 3.76 11.47
CA ILE A 300 -16.27 4.08 12.84
C ILE A 300 -14.77 3.83 13.00
N LEU A 301 -14.06 3.52 11.91
CA LEU A 301 -12.64 3.23 11.91
C LEU A 301 -11.86 4.45 12.45
N GLY A 302 -10.97 4.22 13.42
CA GLY A 302 -10.23 5.27 14.15
C GLY A 302 -10.93 5.82 15.40
N ALA A 303 -12.22 5.53 15.63
CA ALA A 303 -12.95 5.88 16.85
C ALA A 303 -13.09 4.70 17.84
N GLU A 304 -12.28 3.65 17.68
CA GLU A 304 -12.36 2.38 18.42
C GLU A 304 -12.35 2.57 19.95
N LYS A 305 -11.45 3.41 20.47
CA LYS A 305 -11.37 3.67 21.92
C LYS A 305 -12.67 4.24 22.48
N ALA A 306 -13.29 5.18 21.76
CA ALA A 306 -14.56 5.78 22.16
C ALA A 306 -15.72 4.79 22.00
N LEU A 307 -15.71 3.99 20.93
CA LEU A 307 -16.69 2.94 20.67
C LEU A 307 -16.70 1.88 21.78
N PHE A 308 -15.55 1.31 22.12
CA PHE A 308 -15.45 0.28 23.16
C PHE A 308 -15.79 0.81 24.55
N ARG A 309 -15.44 2.07 24.84
CA ARG A 309 -15.86 2.74 26.09
C ARG A 309 -17.38 2.88 26.16
N ALA A 310 -18.02 3.35 25.08
CA ALA A 310 -19.46 3.52 25.01
C ALA A 310 -20.20 2.18 25.14
N LEU A 311 -19.73 1.12 24.47
CA LEU A 311 -20.30 -0.22 24.58
C LEU A 311 -20.19 -0.78 25.99
N LYS A 312 -19.04 -0.63 26.65
CA LYS A 312 -18.83 -1.08 28.03
C LYS A 312 -19.74 -0.33 29.02
N GLN A 313 -19.97 0.96 28.78
CA GLN A 313 -20.80 1.82 29.62
C GLN A 313 -22.27 1.86 29.19
N ARG A 314 -22.66 1.12 28.13
CA ARG A 314 -24.00 1.17 27.50
C ARG A 314 -24.45 2.59 27.14
N GLN A 315 -23.50 3.43 26.74
CA GLN A 315 -23.75 4.80 26.28
C GLN A 315 -23.88 4.85 24.74
N ALA A 316 -24.29 6.01 24.22
CA ALA A 316 -24.38 6.25 22.79
C ALA A 316 -23.01 6.08 22.10
N THR A 317 -23.00 5.28 21.03
CA THR A 317 -21.78 5.01 20.25
C THR A 317 -21.42 6.19 19.34
N PRO A 318 -20.12 6.37 19.03
CA PRO A 318 -19.69 7.38 18.07
C PRO A 318 -20.26 7.08 16.66
N LYS A 319 -20.69 8.13 15.96
CA LYS A 319 -21.33 8.01 14.64
C LYS A 319 -20.34 8.05 13.47
N TYR A 320 -19.09 8.42 13.71
CA TYR A 320 -18.05 8.61 12.70
C TYR A 320 -16.66 8.41 13.30
N GLY A 321 -15.69 8.06 12.46
CA GLY A 321 -14.26 8.01 12.78
C GLY A 321 -13.45 8.86 11.80
N ILE A 322 -12.47 8.25 11.14
CA ILE A 322 -11.56 8.90 10.16
C ILE A 322 -12.33 9.61 9.03
N LEU A 323 -13.47 9.04 8.60
CA LEU A 323 -14.33 9.60 7.54
C LEU A 323 -14.97 10.95 7.89
N TYR A 324 -14.92 11.41 9.15
CA TYR A 324 -15.43 12.72 9.54
C TYR A 324 -14.71 13.86 8.82
N ASN A 325 -13.41 13.69 8.55
CA ASN A 325 -12.58 14.69 7.88
C ASN A 325 -12.75 14.68 6.35
N ALA A 326 -13.55 13.77 5.80
CA ALA A 326 -13.80 13.73 4.36
C ALA A 326 -14.61 14.93 3.91
N GLN A 327 -14.25 15.53 2.77
CA GLN A 327 -14.86 16.76 2.27
C GLN A 327 -16.39 16.70 2.17
N VAL A 328 -16.95 15.56 1.73
CA VAL A 328 -18.41 15.37 1.61
C VAL A 328 -19.10 15.41 2.98
N VAL A 329 -18.50 14.78 3.99
CA VAL A 329 -19.06 14.73 5.35
C VAL A 329 -18.90 16.08 6.05
N ALA A 330 -17.78 16.77 5.80
CA ALA A 330 -17.52 18.09 6.35
C ALA A 330 -18.52 19.14 5.86
N LYS A 331 -18.92 19.09 4.57
CA LYS A 331 -19.92 19.98 3.96
C LYS A 331 -21.35 19.74 4.46
N ALA A 332 -21.67 18.52 4.89
CA ALA A 332 -23.03 18.19 5.33
C ALA A 332 -23.43 18.92 6.63
N PRO A 333 -24.71 19.31 6.79
CA PRO A 333 -25.24 19.88 8.04
C PRO A 333 -25.02 18.95 9.24
N GLN A 334 -24.77 19.51 10.43
CA GLN A 334 -24.41 18.74 11.64
C GLN A 334 -25.38 17.58 11.96
N ALA A 335 -26.69 17.79 11.80
CA ALA A 335 -27.70 16.75 12.02
C ALA A 335 -27.55 15.55 11.05
N ASN A 336 -27.11 15.82 9.81
CA ASN A 336 -27.05 14.84 8.72
C ASN A 336 -25.66 14.22 8.55
N LYS A 337 -24.61 14.73 9.22
CA LYS A 337 -23.23 14.20 9.12
C LYS A 337 -23.12 12.70 9.41
N GLY A 338 -23.87 12.20 10.39
CA GLY A 338 -23.88 10.76 10.71
C GLY A 338 -24.49 9.91 9.58
N THR A 339 -25.55 10.40 8.94
CA THR A 339 -26.18 9.73 7.80
C THR A 339 -25.27 9.79 6.57
N MET A 340 -24.62 10.93 6.33
CA MET A 340 -23.68 11.09 5.23
C MET A 340 -22.44 10.20 5.41
N SER A 341 -21.90 10.12 6.63
CA SER A 341 -20.78 9.23 6.95
C SER A 341 -21.13 7.76 6.67
N ARG A 342 -22.36 7.33 6.98
CA ARG A 342 -22.84 5.97 6.65
C ARG A 342 -22.92 5.72 5.13
N VAL A 343 -23.49 6.67 4.38
CA VAL A 343 -23.60 6.58 2.91
C VAL A 343 -22.21 6.53 2.27
N LEU A 344 -21.30 7.40 2.73
CA LEU A 344 -19.92 7.41 2.28
C LEU A 344 -19.23 6.09 2.59
N ALA A 345 -19.28 5.61 3.85
CA ALA A 345 -18.66 4.36 4.25
C ALA A 345 -19.14 3.14 3.44
N ALA A 346 -20.42 3.11 3.07
CA ALA A 346 -20.98 2.05 2.22
C ALA A 346 -20.36 2.04 0.83
N LYS A 347 -20.19 3.22 0.23
CA LYS A 347 -19.56 3.35 -1.09
C LYS A 347 -18.04 3.19 -1.03
N THR A 348 -17.38 3.71 0.01
CA THR A 348 -15.95 3.51 0.28
C THR A 348 -15.60 2.03 0.42
N SER A 349 -16.38 1.26 1.19
CA SER A 349 -16.15 -0.19 1.35
C SER A 349 -16.31 -0.94 0.02
N LEU A 350 -17.29 -0.53 -0.81
CA LEU A 350 -17.47 -1.11 -2.14
C LEU A 350 -16.31 -0.76 -3.08
N SER A 351 -15.87 0.49 -3.09
CA SER A 351 -14.71 0.93 -3.87
C SER A 351 -13.42 0.20 -3.44
N ALA A 352 -13.18 0.04 -2.14
CA ALA A 352 -12.01 -0.69 -1.63
C ALA A 352 -12.00 -2.16 -2.07
N ARG A 353 -13.19 -2.80 -2.16
CA ARG A 353 -13.30 -4.18 -2.68
C ARG A 353 -13.01 -4.26 -4.17
N ILE A 354 -13.45 -3.26 -4.93
CA ILE A 354 -13.17 -3.19 -6.37
C ILE A 354 -11.69 -2.93 -6.60
N ASP A 355 -11.06 -2.04 -5.83
CA ASP A 355 -9.61 -1.80 -5.92
C ASP A 355 -8.80 -3.05 -5.52
N SER A 356 -9.26 -3.83 -4.55
CA SER A 356 -8.53 -5.03 -4.08
C SER A 356 -8.75 -6.29 -4.91
N PHE A 357 -9.92 -6.46 -5.53
CA PHE A 357 -10.31 -7.70 -6.22
C PHE A 357 -10.67 -7.49 -7.70
N GLY A 358 -10.79 -6.24 -8.15
CA GLY A 358 -11.16 -5.93 -9.53
C GLY A 358 -9.98 -6.15 -10.47
N GLU A 359 -10.23 -6.87 -11.57
CA GLU A 359 -9.24 -7.11 -12.63
C GLU A 359 -9.20 -5.97 -13.67
N SER A 360 -10.11 -5.00 -13.59
CA SER A 360 -10.29 -3.92 -14.57
C SER A 360 -10.26 -2.52 -13.93
N ASP A 361 -9.57 -1.58 -14.59
CA ASP A 361 -9.09 -0.34 -13.97
C ASP A 361 -10.12 0.74 -13.63
N ASN A 362 -11.38 0.75 -14.11
CA ASN A 362 -12.13 2.03 -14.10
C ASN A 362 -13.68 2.06 -14.05
N ALA A 363 -14.40 1.02 -13.63
CA ALA A 363 -15.84 1.00 -13.95
C ALA A 363 -16.82 1.86 -13.08
N PRO A 364 -16.73 1.99 -11.73
CA PRO A 364 -17.85 2.63 -11.00
C PRO A 364 -17.55 3.75 -9.98
N ALA A 365 -16.30 4.18 -9.75
CA ALA A 365 -16.04 5.20 -8.71
C ALA A 365 -16.74 6.53 -8.94
N LEU A 366 -16.74 7.03 -10.19
CA LEU A 366 -17.39 8.30 -10.51
C LEU A 366 -18.91 8.21 -10.33
N GLU A 367 -19.53 7.08 -10.67
CA GLU A 367 -20.95 6.86 -10.43
C GLU A 367 -21.28 6.82 -8.93
N TYR A 368 -20.45 6.16 -8.13
CA TYR A 368 -20.62 6.13 -6.68
C TYR A 368 -20.44 7.51 -6.07
N ARG A 369 -19.48 8.29 -6.58
CA ARG A 369 -19.28 9.66 -6.16
C ARG A 369 -20.48 10.54 -6.48
N ASN A 370 -21.00 10.46 -7.71
CA ASN A 370 -22.20 11.17 -8.14
C ASN A 370 -23.43 10.82 -7.28
N LYS A 371 -23.59 9.55 -6.87
CA LYS A 371 -24.65 9.12 -5.96
C LYS A 371 -24.50 9.74 -4.56
N VAL A 372 -23.27 9.83 -4.06
CA VAL A 372 -22.98 10.48 -2.76
C VAL A 372 -23.23 11.99 -2.84
N ASP A 373 -22.80 12.65 -3.90
CA ASP A 373 -22.97 14.09 -4.09
C ASP A 373 -24.44 14.46 -4.32
N SER A 374 -25.19 13.65 -5.09
CA SER A 374 -26.65 13.80 -5.23
C SER A 374 -27.35 13.67 -3.88
N ARG A 375 -26.86 12.79 -3.00
CA ARG A 375 -27.40 12.63 -1.66
C ARG A 375 -27.07 13.83 -0.77
N LEU A 376 -25.90 14.45 -0.93
CA LEU A 376 -25.53 15.67 -0.22
C LEU A 376 -26.46 16.82 -0.61
N LYS A 377 -26.68 17.04 -1.91
CA LYS A 377 -27.62 18.06 -2.43
C LYS A 377 -29.03 17.87 -1.88
N ALA A 378 -29.54 16.63 -1.86
CA ALA A 378 -30.86 16.34 -1.30
C ALA A 378 -30.98 16.72 0.19
N PHE A 379 -29.90 16.64 0.97
CA PHE A 379 -29.91 17.08 2.37
C PHE A 379 -29.81 18.61 2.52
N GLU A 380 -29.17 19.30 1.58
CA GLU A 380 -29.14 20.77 1.51
C GLU A 380 -30.53 21.33 1.15
N GLU A 381 -31.23 20.66 0.24
CA GLU A 381 -32.62 20.99 -0.17
C GLU A 381 -33.68 20.60 0.88
N GLY A 382 -33.29 20.02 2.01
CA GLY A 382 -34.20 19.66 3.11
C GLY A 382 -35.07 18.42 2.84
N LEU A 383 -34.80 17.65 1.78
CA LEU A 383 -35.47 16.38 1.50
C LEU A 383 -34.98 15.29 2.47
N THR A 384 -35.61 15.25 3.64
CA THR A 384 -35.44 14.15 4.59
C THR A 384 -36.16 12.90 4.09
N TYR A 385 -35.49 11.75 4.24
CA TYR A 385 -36.01 10.48 3.75
C TYR A 385 -37.24 10.06 4.58
N GLY A 386 -38.39 10.07 3.92
CA GLY A 386 -39.73 9.76 4.47
C GLY A 386 -40.86 9.99 3.46
N LYS A 387 -40.61 10.76 2.38
CA LYS A 387 -41.58 10.97 1.28
C LYS A 387 -41.21 10.33 -0.07
N SER A 388 -40.04 9.72 -0.21
CA SER A 388 -39.55 9.22 -1.50
C SER A 388 -39.30 7.71 -1.53
N GLY A 389 -40.00 6.95 -0.70
CA GLY A 389 -39.99 5.49 -0.76
C GLY A 389 -41.41 4.98 -0.88
N ASN A 390 -41.77 4.47 -2.05
CA ASN A 390 -42.85 3.49 -2.17
C ASN A 390 -42.41 2.24 -1.41
N ALA A 391 -42.53 2.28 -0.08
CA ALA A 391 -42.44 1.12 0.76
C ALA A 391 -43.71 0.30 0.48
N ARG A 392 -43.57 -0.75 -0.33
CA ARG A 392 -44.52 -1.85 -0.39
C ARG A 392 -44.71 -2.37 1.03
N GLY A 393 -45.77 -1.91 1.69
CA GLY A 393 -46.04 -2.21 3.10
C GLY A 393 -46.63 -1.05 3.88
N ALA A 394 -47.51 -0.24 3.28
CA ALA A 394 -48.36 0.66 4.03
C ALA A 394 -49.46 -0.17 4.73
N GLY A 395 -49.12 -0.68 5.92
CA GLY A 395 -50.11 -1.16 6.88
C GLY A 395 -51.03 -0.02 7.26
N LYS A 396 -52.34 -0.29 7.19
CA LYS A 396 -53.45 0.61 7.52
C LYS A 396 -53.19 1.42 8.80
N GLY A 397 -53.57 2.70 8.72
CA GLY A 397 -53.48 3.66 9.80
C GLY A 397 -54.11 3.17 11.09
N PHE A 398 -53.40 3.41 12.19
CA PHE A 398 -54.00 3.47 13.51
C PHE A 398 -54.11 4.94 13.88
N GLU A 399 -55.35 5.42 13.91
CA GLU A 399 -55.71 6.74 14.42
C GLU A 399 -55.27 6.89 15.87
N GLN A 400 -54.67 8.04 16.13
CA GLN A 400 -54.31 8.53 17.43
C GLN A 400 -55.60 8.91 18.18
N LYS A 401 -56.03 8.10 19.15
CA LYS A 401 -56.99 8.56 20.17
C LYS A 401 -56.26 8.74 21.49
N GLY A 402 -56.17 10.00 21.89
CA GLY A 402 -55.75 10.39 23.23
C GLY A 402 -56.75 9.93 24.29
N GLY A 403 -56.22 9.61 25.46
CA GLY A 403 -56.99 9.26 26.65
C GLY A 403 -56.02 8.98 27.80
N PHE A 404 -55.84 9.97 28.67
CA PHE A 404 -55.19 9.83 29.97
C PHE A 404 -55.82 8.67 30.76
N ASN A 405 -55.00 7.76 31.31
CA ASN A 405 -55.29 7.21 32.63
C ASN A 405 -54.03 6.70 33.34
N GLN A 406 -53.90 7.07 34.61
CA GLN A 406 -52.91 6.57 35.55
C GLN A 406 -53.18 5.09 35.88
N GLY A 407 -52.14 4.26 35.99
CA GLY A 407 -52.27 2.92 36.57
C GLY A 407 -51.17 1.94 36.21
N GLY A 408 -50.30 1.65 37.19
CA GLY A 408 -49.64 0.35 37.40
C GLY A 408 -48.68 -0.17 36.33
N ALA A 409 -47.37 -0.06 36.58
CA ALA A 409 -46.37 -0.85 35.86
C ALA A 409 -46.46 -2.34 36.25
N PRO A 410 -46.55 -3.30 35.29
CA PRO A 410 -46.34 -4.70 35.61
C PRO A 410 -44.83 -5.01 35.61
N ALA A 411 -44.37 -5.55 36.73
CA ALA A 411 -42.99 -5.96 36.96
C ALA A 411 -42.53 -7.06 35.99
N PHE A 412 -41.39 -6.85 35.35
CA PHE A 412 -40.66 -7.87 34.60
C PHE A 412 -40.13 -8.94 35.58
N LYS A 413 -40.67 -10.17 35.48
CA LYS A 413 -40.13 -11.36 36.17
C LYS A 413 -38.74 -11.69 35.63
N LYS A 414 -37.73 -11.73 36.51
CA LYS A 414 -36.39 -12.27 36.21
C LYS A 414 -36.46 -13.79 36.00
N PRO A 415 -35.69 -14.36 35.05
CA PRO A 415 -35.52 -15.81 34.97
C PRO A 415 -34.70 -16.32 36.17
N ARG A 416 -35.13 -17.45 36.75
CA ARG A 416 -34.40 -18.20 37.77
C ARG A 416 -33.08 -18.71 37.19
N VAL A 417 -31.98 -18.49 37.90
CA VAL A 417 -30.69 -19.14 37.66
C VAL A 417 -30.64 -20.32 38.63
N ASP A 418 -30.82 -21.53 38.10
CA ASP A 418 -30.58 -22.76 38.84
C ASP A 418 -29.07 -23.05 38.94
N GLY A 419 -28.72 -23.65 40.07
CA GLY A 419 -27.39 -23.70 40.63
C GLY A 419 -26.34 -24.49 39.86
N GLY A 420 -25.11 -24.00 40.01
CA GLY A 420 -24.06 -24.77 40.68
C GLY A 420 -23.18 -25.62 39.78
N PHE A 421 -21.91 -25.24 39.69
CA PHE A 421 -20.80 -26.20 39.73
C PHE A 421 -19.60 -25.54 40.42
N GLN A 422 -19.24 -26.09 41.58
CA GLN A 422 -17.97 -25.88 42.26
C GLN A 422 -16.88 -26.69 41.54
N ARG A 423 -15.80 -26.03 41.13
CA ARG A 423 -14.44 -26.20 41.66
C ARG A 423 -13.49 -25.19 41.02
#